data_AF-A0A960C2X0-F1
#
_entry.id   AF-A0A960C2X0-F1
#
_cell.length_a   1.000
_cell.length_b   1.000
_cell.length_c   1.000
_cell.angle_alpha   90.00
_cell.angle_beta   90.00
_cell.angle_gamma   90.00
#
_symmetry.space_group_name_H-M   'P 1'
#
loop_
_entity.id
_entity.type
_entity.pdbx_description
1 polymer ?
#
loop_
_entity_poly.entity_id
_entity_poly.type
_entity_poly.pdbx_seq_one_letter_code
_entity_poly.pdbx_strand_id
1 'polypeptide(L)' 'MTERTLVLIKPDGVERRMVGDILGRIERKGLTLVALELKRVSDELARAHYAEHADK' A
#
# COMPACT_ATOMS: atom_id res chain seq x y z
N MET A 1 -3.65 -18.22 15.15
CA MET A 1 -2.72 -17.09 14.94
C MET A 1 -3.34 -16.17 13.90
N THR A 2 -3.25 -14.85 14.08
CA THR A 2 -3.78 -13.90 13.10
C THR A 2 -2.67 -13.50 12.15
N GLU A 3 -2.85 -13.79 10.86
CA GLU A 3 -1.91 -13.39 9.82
C GLU A 3 -2.08 -11.90 9.49
N ARG A 4 -0.96 -11.24 9.15
CA ARG A 4 -0.94 -9.82 8.75
C ARG A 4 -0.19 -9.71 7.44
N THR A 5 -0.70 -8.86 6.56
CA THR A 5 -0.07 -8.54 5.28
C THR A 5 -0.05 -7.04 5.07
N LEU A 6 0.94 -6.57 4.32
CA LEU A 6 1.08 -5.17 3.94
C LEU A 6 0.44 -4.96 2.56
N VAL A 7 -0.44 -3.96 2.46
CA VAL A 7 -1.01 -3.51 1.19
C VAL A 7 -0.54 -2.09 0.93
N LEU A 8 0.04 -1.84 -0.24
CA LEU A 8 0.50 -0.52 -0.67
C LEU A 8 -0.38 0.00 -1.79
N ILE A 9 -0.92 1.21 -1.60
CA ILE A 9 -1.56 1.98 -2.67
C ILE A 9 -0.49 2.91 -3.25
N LYS A 10 -0.09 2.64 -4.49
CA LYS A 10 0.93 3.42 -5.20
C LYS A 10 0.44 4.85 -5.52
N PRO A 11 1.34 5.80 -5.81
CA PRO A 11 0.96 7.20 -6.09
C PRO A 11 -0.11 7.36 -7.17
N ASP A 12 -0.04 6.56 -8.24
CA ASP A 12 -1.02 6.55 -9.33
C ASP A 12 -2.43 6.15 -8.85
N GLY A 13 -2.53 5.19 -7.92
CA GLY A 13 -3.81 4.80 -7.31
C GLY A 13 -4.40 5.91 -6.43
N VAL A 14 -3.54 6.70 -5.78
CA VAL A 14 -3.96 7.87 -4.99
C VAL A 14 -4.41 9.01 -5.91
N GLU A 15 -3.64 9.34 -6.95
CA GLU A 15 -3.94 10.37 -7.95
C GLU A 15 -5.25 10.09 -8.69
N ARG A 16 -5.52 8.81 -8.99
CA ARG A 16 -6.77 8.34 -9.60
C ARG A 16 -7.93 8.20 -8.61
N ARG A 17 -7.75 8.64 -7.36
CA ARG A 17 -8.77 8.62 -6.30
C ARG A 17 -9.33 7.22 -5.97
N MET A 18 -8.52 6.17 -6.14
CA MET A 18 -8.95 4.78 -5.92
C MET A 18 -8.88 4.32 -4.46
N VAL A 19 -8.44 5.19 -3.53
CA VAL A 19 -8.20 4.81 -2.12
C VAL A 19 -9.46 4.23 -1.48
N GLY A 20 -10.60 4.91 -1.60
CA GLY A 20 -11.86 4.43 -1.01
C GLY A 20 -12.31 3.08 -1.58
N ASP A 21 -12.19 2.90 -2.90
CA ASP A 21 -12.57 1.65 -3.57
C ASP A 21 -11.71 0.47 -3.12
N ILE A 22 -10.40 0.69 -2.94
CA ILE A 22 -9.46 -0.32 -2.48
C ILE A 22 -9.74 -0.70 -1.03
N LEU A 23 -9.92 0.28 -0.13
CA LEU A 23 -10.26 0.01 1.27
C LEU A 23 -11.59 -0.75 1.38
N GLY A 24 -12.63 -0.27 0.68
CA GLY A 24 -13.92 -0.93 0.67
C GLY A 24 -13.86 -2.36 0.11
N ARG A 25 -12.97 -2.65 -0.84
CA ARG A 25 -12.76 -4.02 -1.34
C ARG A 25 -12.14 -4.93 -0.28
N ILE A 26 -11.20 -4.43 0.51
CA ILE A 26 -10.55 -5.17 1.60
C ILE A 26 -11.58 -5.51 2.69
N GLU A 27 -12.37 -4.51 3.11
CA GLU A 27 -13.42 -4.70 4.12
C GLU A 27 -14.51 -5.65 3.64
N ARG A 28 -14.98 -5.51 2.39
CA ARG A 28 -15.98 -6.44 1.80
C ARG A 28 -15.49 -7.89 1.70
N LYS A 29 -14.17 -8.12 1.69
CA LYS A 29 -13.59 -9.47 1.78
C LYS A 29 -13.56 -10.04 3.20
N GLY A 30 -14.00 -9.27 4.20
CA GLY A 30 -13.95 -9.66 5.61
C GLY A 30 -12.58 -9.50 6.25
N LEU A 31 -11.65 -8.79 5.60
CA LEU A 31 -10.34 -8.49 6.17
C LEU A 31 -10.44 -7.25 7.06
N THR A 32 -9.68 -7.25 8.16
CA THR A 32 -9.63 -6.12 9.10
C THR A 32 -8.45 -5.21 8.77
N LEU A 33 -8.74 -3.92 8.59
CA LEU A 33 -7.72 -2.88 8.53
C LEU A 33 -7.22 -2.59 9.95
N VAL A 34 -5.99 -3.00 10.26
CA VAL A 34 -5.39 -2.82 11.60
C VAL A 34 -4.57 -1.53 11.72
N ALA A 35 -4.13 -0.96 10.60
CA ALA A 35 -3.39 0.28 10.51
C ALA A 35 -3.53 0.88 9.10
N LEU A 36 -3.51 2.21 9.00
CA LEU A 36 -3.50 2.96 7.74
C LEU A 36 -2.58 4.17 7.91
N GLU A 37 -1.76 4.44 6.90
CA GLU A 37 -0.84 5.58 6.91
C GLU A 37 -0.66 6.12 5.49
N LEU A 38 -0.86 7.43 5.31
CA LEU A 38 -0.54 8.12 4.07
C LEU A 38 0.84 8.76 4.19
N LYS A 39 1.82 8.21 3.48
CA LYS A 39 3.18 8.76 3.41
C LYS A 39 3.46 9.32 2.02
N ARG A 40 4.03 10.53 1.98
CA ARG A 40 4.76 11.00 0.80
C ARG A 40 6.16 10.43 0.88
N VAL A 41 6.41 9.37 0.12
CA VAL A 41 7.72 8.72 0.08
C VAL A 41 8.65 9.66 -0.67
N SER A 42 9.76 10.07 -0.04
CA SER A 42 10.83 10.77 -0.74
C SER A 42 11.49 9.83 -1.75
N ASP A 43 12.03 10.35 -2.85
CA ASP A 43 12.71 9.54 -3.88
C ASP A 43 13.80 8.62 -3.30
N GLU A 44 14.42 9.05 -2.21
CA GLU A 44 15.46 8.31 -1.48
C GLU A 44 14.91 7.07 -0.77
N LEU A 45 13.76 7.20 -0.09
CA LEU A 45 13.07 6.09 0.57
C LEU A 45 12.44 5.13 -0.46
N ALA A 46 11.96 5.65 -1.59
CA ALA A 46 11.46 4.83 -2.69
C ALA A 46 12.57 3.94 -3.27
N ARG A 47 13.76 4.51 -3.53
CA ARG A 47 14.91 3.75 -4.03
C ARG A 47 15.38 2.68 -3.04
N ALA A 48 15.43 2.98 -1.75
CA ALA A 48 15.79 1.99 -0.73
C ALA A 48 14.79 0.82 -0.67
N HIS A 49 13.50 1.08 -0.85
CA HIS A 49 12.47 0.04 -0.80
C HIS A 49 12.44 -0.87 -2.04
N TYR A 50 12.88 -0.37 -3.20
CA TYR A 50 12.98 -1.13 -4.46
C TYR A 50 14.40 -1.62 -4.79
N ALA A 51 15.40 -1.40 -3.91
CA ALA A 51 16.77 -1.86 -4.14
C ALA A 51 16.86 -3.38 -4.32
N GLU A 52 15.98 -4.15 -3.67
CA GLU A 52 15.87 -5.61 -3.83
C GLU A 52 15.26 -6.06 -5.17
N HIS A 53 14.82 -5.12 -6.02
CA HIS A 53 14.23 -5.38 -7.34
C HIS A 53 15.00 -4.72 -8.50
N ALA A 54 16.19 -4.17 -8.24
CA ALA A 54 17.00 -3.52 -9.27
C ALA A 54 17.74 -4.49 -10.22
N ASP A 55 17.84 -5.78 -9.86
CA ASP A 55 18.60 -6.80 -10.60
C ASP A 55 17.71 -7.86 -11.32
N LYS A 56 16.54 -7.47 -11.84
CA LYS A 56 15.78 -8.31 -12.79
C LYS A 56 15.24 -7.54 -13.98
#